data_AF-A0A3R7P0W8-F1
#
_entry.id   AF-A0A3R7P0W8-F1
#
_cell.length_a   1.000
_cell.length_b   1.000
_cell.length_c   1.000
_cell.angle_alpha   90.00
_cell.angle_beta   90.00
_cell.angle_gamma   90.00
#
_symmetry.space_group_name_H-M   'P 1'
#
loop_
_entity.id
_entity.type
_entity.pdbx_description
1 polymer ?
#
loop_
_entity_poly.entity_id
_entity_poly.type
_entity_poly.pdbx_seq_one_letter_code
_entity_poly.pdbx_strand_id
1 'polypeptide(L)'
;MDYKESFDLVLPQYPRRGVQEAENHRSVAALYELVENAISTAENYVAYTQGRLVALSARGSDLMAAATEMKERYKHEAPCGWTEEKLMQHCKQEVTAKEMSDIISRPPLDVAGIRSILLTLQEAKTELPRGRFLLMRDNLSALKPHQPSDLTRDVADICGALYEIRHVDLMAELRRELSELDKERQKAQKKLDEAIRVHESTLAKGDVVEVERAHRQLIAARYELVDACAKLMREIVGDDMSTQENSFASEMDALQRDAEEVIGRFKDALHDRRQALRDDLRNCDQKRIEEDGNHQKSTEAYNTKEKEMDAQLGQIVQQKQKLVEELRQKARELQELMLKQKEMVETQVKAKRAEEERVTAYNEFVSMEEQQKHRLLRCLDYFDRIEPVIPELQSYVDEMIVRMPRQSLRQTLNQLNDTEAEAFMDAYGKFVSCCGELTVKKMHRLDTLERQARLVEHNRNSAMESLDPNMSNYRVELEDLIEQMKGVSGVINALNATQDAGEQLFQSVEEGVLAKYGRAGTPFVHPLQEYGIRSVEERGRFVDRSMRYVEDEERKVLEKKNVLNRMRQAVEEEEAATESALRKPSAAAEY
;
A
#
# COMPACT_ATOMS: atom_id res chain seq x y z
N MET A 1 -5.72 36.33 -40.37
CA MET A 1 -4.42 36.31 -39.68
C MET A 1 -4.34 34.98 -38.96
N ASP A 2 -3.27 34.23 -39.18
CA ASP A 2 -3.04 32.95 -38.52
C ASP A 2 -2.90 33.16 -37.01
N TYR A 3 -3.87 32.69 -36.23
CA TYR A 3 -3.77 32.63 -34.77
C TYR A 3 -2.76 31.55 -34.39
N LYS A 4 -1.48 31.92 -34.36
CA LYS A 4 -0.44 31.11 -33.74
C LYS A 4 -0.60 31.15 -32.22
N GLU A 5 -0.81 29.96 -31.66
CA GLU A 5 -0.39 29.47 -30.34
C GLU A 5 0.25 30.52 -29.40
N SER A 6 -0.58 31.31 -28.71
CA SER A 6 -0.15 32.19 -27.63
C SER A 6 -0.98 31.92 -26.37
N PHE A 7 -0.27 31.68 -25.27
CA PHE A 7 -0.81 31.43 -23.93
C PHE A 7 -1.14 32.72 -23.16
N ASP A 8 -0.92 33.90 -23.75
CA ASP A 8 -1.23 35.22 -23.18
C ASP A 8 -2.41 35.91 -23.89
N LEU A 9 -3.20 36.70 -23.16
CA LEU A 9 -4.27 37.52 -23.73
C LEU A 9 -3.66 38.58 -24.64
N VAL A 10 -4.13 38.69 -25.89
CA VAL A 10 -3.56 39.62 -26.86
C VAL A 10 -4.46 40.85 -26.96
N LEU A 11 -3.91 42.01 -26.58
CA LEU A 11 -4.59 43.30 -26.72
C LEU A 11 -4.98 43.56 -28.19
N PRO A 12 -6.16 44.12 -28.46
CA PRO A 12 -6.55 44.53 -29.80
C PRO A 12 -5.55 45.55 -30.35
N GLN A 13 -4.94 45.26 -31.50
CA GLN A 13 -4.12 46.24 -32.20
C GLN A 13 -5.05 47.17 -32.99
N TYR A 14 -4.94 48.48 -32.73
CA TYR A 14 -5.60 49.52 -33.52
C TYR A 14 -4.63 50.07 -34.59
N PRO A 15 -4.57 49.46 -35.78
CA PRO A 15 -3.71 49.97 -36.84
C PRO A 15 -4.12 51.41 -37.16
N ARG A 16 -3.15 52.33 -37.14
CA ARG A 16 -3.28 53.78 -37.44
C ARG A 16 -3.70 54.70 -36.28
N ARG A 17 -3.59 54.29 -35.01
CA ARG A 17 -3.83 55.14 -33.83
C ARG A 17 -3.18 56.54 -33.91
N GLY A 18 -1.91 56.62 -34.30
CA GLY A 18 -1.21 57.91 -34.44
C GLY A 18 -1.72 58.80 -35.59
N VAL A 19 -2.35 58.22 -36.62
CA VAL A 19 -3.00 58.97 -37.70
C VAL A 19 -4.33 59.54 -37.21
N GLN A 20 -5.10 58.74 -36.45
CA GLN A 20 -6.36 59.14 -35.84
C GLN A 20 -6.18 60.27 -34.82
N GLU A 21 -5.16 60.19 -33.96
CA GLU A 21 -4.84 61.24 -32.97
C GLU A 21 -4.47 62.57 -33.66
N ALA A 22 -3.73 62.52 -34.77
CA ALA A 22 -3.38 63.69 -35.57
C ALA A 22 -4.57 64.29 -36.34
N GLU A 23 -5.58 63.47 -36.67
CA GLU A 23 -6.82 63.89 -37.33
C GLU A 23 -7.81 64.50 -36.33
N ASN A 24 -7.87 63.97 -35.11
CA ASN A 24 -8.61 64.53 -33.98
C ASN A 24 -8.07 65.92 -33.59
N HIS A 25 -6.74 66.08 -33.54
CA HIS A 25 -6.11 67.37 -33.29
C HIS A 25 -6.41 68.40 -34.40
N ARG A 26 -6.37 67.98 -35.67
CA ARG A 26 -6.73 68.83 -36.81
C ARG A 26 -8.20 69.26 -36.78
N SER A 27 -9.10 68.36 -36.39
CA SER A 27 -10.54 68.62 -36.31
C SER A 27 -10.89 69.61 -35.19
N VAL A 28 -10.20 69.51 -34.04
CA VAL A 28 -10.35 70.47 -32.92
C VAL A 28 -9.75 71.84 -33.27
N ALA A 29 -8.57 71.88 -33.89
CA ALA A 29 -7.93 73.13 -34.30
C ALA A 29 -8.74 73.89 -35.36
N ALA A 30 -9.30 73.18 -36.35
CA ALA A 30 -10.16 73.75 -37.37
C ALA A 30 -11.45 74.38 -36.80
N LEU A 31 -12.02 73.78 -35.74
CA LEU A 31 -13.18 74.32 -35.03
C LEU A 31 -12.86 75.66 -34.34
N TYR A 32 -11.71 75.76 -33.66
CA TYR A 32 -11.29 77.00 -33.00
C TYR A 32 -10.93 78.11 -34.00
N GLU A 33 -10.30 77.76 -35.12
CA GLU A 33 -9.93 78.71 -36.19
C GLU A 33 -11.16 79.29 -36.91
N LEU A 34 -12.23 78.50 -37.07
CA LEU A 34 -13.48 78.97 -37.66
C LEU A 34 -14.28 79.91 -36.74
N VAL A 35 -14.16 79.74 -35.41
CA VAL A 35 -14.79 80.61 -34.41
C VAL A 35 -14.13 82.00 -34.40
N GLU A 36 -12.81 82.07 -34.51
CA GLU A 36 -12.09 83.36 -34.57
C GLU A 36 -12.35 84.10 -35.90
N ASN A 37 -12.43 83.37 -37.02
CA ASN A 37 -12.78 83.95 -38.32
C ASN A 37 -14.23 84.46 -38.38
N ALA A 38 -15.16 83.86 -37.64
CA ALA A 38 -16.56 84.30 -37.57
C ALA A 38 -16.73 85.64 -36.84
N ILE A 39 -15.92 85.92 -35.82
CA ILE A 39 -15.90 87.22 -35.10
C ILE A 39 -15.48 88.35 -36.05
N SER A 40 -14.44 88.11 -36.86
CA SER A 40 -13.95 89.06 -37.87
C SER A 40 -14.94 89.31 -39.02
N THR A 41 -15.83 88.35 -39.30
CA THR A 41 -16.80 88.43 -40.41
C THR A 41 -18.07 89.21 -40.05
N ALA A 42 -18.43 89.27 -38.76
CA ALA A 42 -19.60 90.02 -38.28
C ALA A 42 -19.47 91.54 -38.52
N GLU A 43 -18.25 92.08 -38.47
CA GLU A 43 -17.94 93.48 -38.74
C GLU A 43 -18.13 93.88 -40.22
N ASN A 44 -17.99 92.92 -41.14
CA ASN A 44 -18.14 93.13 -42.59
C ASN A 44 -19.59 93.02 -43.11
N TYR A 45 -20.52 92.43 -42.34
CA TYR A 45 -21.88 92.10 -42.81
C TYR A 45 -22.91 93.24 -42.71
N VAL A 46 -22.62 94.36 -42.04
CA VAL A 46 -23.47 95.57 -42.12
C VAL A 46 -23.51 96.12 -43.55
N ALA A 47 -22.40 96.01 -44.28
CA ALA A 47 -22.28 96.52 -45.65
C ALA A 47 -22.93 95.62 -46.74
N TYR A 48 -23.20 94.34 -46.45
CA TYR A 48 -23.60 93.31 -47.43
C TYR A 48 -25.12 93.04 -47.51
N THR A 49 -25.89 93.47 -46.50
CA THR A 49 -27.35 93.25 -46.40
C THR A 49 -28.19 93.90 -47.51
N GLN A 50 -27.59 94.77 -48.34
CA GLN A 50 -28.26 95.44 -49.45
C GLN A 50 -28.20 94.70 -50.81
N GLY A 51 -27.48 93.56 -50.96
CA GLY A 51 -27.23 92.97 -52.30
C GLY A 51 -27.35 91.44 -52.56
N ARG A 52 -27.24 90.53 -51.57
CA ARG A 52 -27.02 89.08 -51.86
C ARG A 52 -27.80 88.04 -51.02
N LEU A 53 -28.85 88.43 -50.31
CA LEU A 53 -29.60 87.56 -49.37
C LEU A 53 -30.35 86.34 -49.98
N VAL A 54 -30.42 86.19 -51.31
CA VAL A 54 -31.12 85.07 -51.99
C VAL A 54 -30.38 83.71 -51.86
N ALA A 55 -29.05 83.70 -51.71
CA ALA A 55 -28.27 82.46 -51.63
C ALA A 55 -28.28 81.76 -50.24
N LEU A 56 -28.88 82.39 -49.22
CA LEU A 56 -28.79 81.97 -47.81
C LEU A 56 -29.95 81.05 -47.38
N SER A 57 -31.07 81.04 -48.11
CA SER A 57 -32.15 80.05 -47.92
C SER A 57 -31.76 78.66 -48.47
N ALA A 58 -30.90 78.60 -49.48
CA ALA A 58 -30.47 77.38 -50.16
C ALA A 58 -29.44 76.54 -49.37
N ARG A 59 -28.71 77.12 -48.40
CA ARG A 59 -27.65 76.41 -47.62
C ARG A 59 -28.15 75.66 -46.37
N GLY A 60 -29.45 75.71 -46.08
CA GLY A 60 -30.04 74.95 -44.98
C GLY A 60 -30.03 73.43 -45.22
N SER A 61 -30.15 73.01 -46.48
CA SER A 61 -30.01 71.60 -46.89
C SER A 61 -28.58 71.08 -46.70
N ASP A 62 -27.58 71.92 -46.92
CA ASP A 62 -26.16 71.53 -46.82
C ASP A 62 -25.74 71.29 -45.36
N LEU A 63 -26.32 72.04 -44.41
CA LEU A 63 -26.13 71.85 -42.97
C LEU A 63 -26.72 70.51 -42.47
N MET A 64 -27.91 70.15 -42.97
CA MET A 64 -28.53 68.85 -42.65
C MET A 64 -27.71 67.70 -43.24
N ALA A 65 -27.23 67.84 -44.47
CA ALA A 65 -26.37 66.83 -45.12
C ALA A 65 -25.04 66.63 -44.37
N ALA A 66 -24.39 67.69 -43.93
CA ALA A 66 -23.15 67.61 -43.15
C ALA A 66 -23.34 67.01 -41.76
N ALA A 67 -24.49 67.26 -41.10
CA ALA A 67 -24.84 66.62 -39.84
C ALA A 67 -25.06 65.10 -40.01
N THR A 68 -25.70 64.67 -41.10
CA THR A 68 -25.85 63.25 -41.45
C THR A 68 -24.49 62.60 -41.77
N GLU A 69 -23.65 63.28 -42.55
CA GLU A 69 -22.32 62.79 -42.93
C GLU A 69 -21.39 62.63 -41.70
N MET A 70 -21.51 63.52 -40.71
CA MET A 70 -20.81 63.40 -39.42
C MET A 70 -21.24 62.15 -38.63
N LYS A 71 -22.54 61.84 -38.58
CA LYS A 71 -23.07 60.65 -37.90
C LYS A 71 -22.55 59.35 -38.53
N GLU A 72 -22.38 59.32 -39.85
CA GLU A 72 -21.90 58.14 -40.56
C GLU A 72 -20.38 57.93 -40.44
N ARG A 73 -19.61 59.02 -40.48
CA ARG A 73 -18.14 58.94 -40.58
C ARG A 73 -17.41 58.96 -39.24
N TYR A 74 -18.00 59.54 -38.20
CA TYR A 74 -17.34 59.66 -36.90
C TYR A 74 -17.49 58.37 -36.08
N LYS A 75 -16.38 57.67 -35.81
CA LYS A 75 -16.36 56.44 -35.02
C LYS A 75 -15.07 56.33 -34.19
N HIS A 76 -15.22 55.92 -32.93
CA HIS A 76 -14.18 55.47 -31.98
C HIS A 76 -13.13 56.51 -31.54
N GLU A 77 -13.04 56.86 -30.25
CA GLU A 77 -11.85 57.52 -29.64
C GLU A 77 -11.01 56.55 -28.78
N ALA A 78 -10.13 57.03 -27.91
CA ALA A 78 -9.13 56.20 -27.22
C ALA A 78 -9.73 55.36 -26.06
N PRO A 79 -9.21 54.16 -25.74
CA PRO A 79 -9.81 53.28 -24.73
C PRO A 79 -9.62 53.72 -23.27
N CYS A 80 -10.61 53.46 -22.40
CA CYS A 80 -10.57 53.70 -20.94
C CYS A 80 -9.59 52.80 -20.13
N GLY A 81 -8.74 52.00 -20.78
CA GLY A 81 -7.68 51.26 -20.08
C GLY A 81 -8.20 50.19 -19.11
N TRP A 82 -9.04 49.28 -19.60
CA TRP A 82 -9.31 48.02 -18.91
C TRP A 82 -8.05 47.17 -18.86
N THR A 83 -7.76 46.61 -17.69
CA THR A 83 -6.69 45.64 -17.47
C THR A 83 -7.31 44.36 -16.94
N GLU A 84 -6.61 43.23 -17.08
CA GLU A 84 -7.06 41.92 -16.56
C GLU A 84 -7.44 42.02 -15.07
N GLU A 85 -6.63 42.70 -14.26
CA GLU A 85 -6.90 42.91 -12.84
C GLU A 85 -8.21 43.69 -12.59
N LYS A 86 -8.47 44.74 -13.36
CA LYS A 86 -9.72 45.53 -13.23
C LYS A 86 -10.94 44.71 -13.64
N LEU A 87 -10.80 43.89 -14.68
CA LEU A 87 -11.85 42.98 -15.14
C LEU A 87 -12.17 41.93 -14.07
N MET A 88 -11.15 41.24 -13.56
CA MET A 88 -11.30 40.22 -12.52
C MET A 88 -11.95 40.80 -11.25
N GLN A 89 -11.56 42.01 -10.84
CA GLN A 89 -12.18 42.72 -9.71
C GLN A 89 -13.64 43.09 -9.99
N HIS A 90 -13.94 43.60 -11.19
CA HIS A 90 -15.31 43.95 -11.57
C HIS A 90 -16.23 42.74 -11.60
N CYS A 91 -15.72 41.62 -12.10
CA CYS A 91 -16.38 40.31 -12.13
C CYS A 91 -16.31 39.54 -10.81
N LYS A 92 -15.64 40.06 -9.77
CA LYS A 92 -15.49 39.41 -8.45
C LYS A 92 -14.99 37.96 -8.54
N GLN A 93 -13.96 37.73 -9.35
CA GLN A 93 -13.40 36.38 -9.53
C GLN A 93 -12.59 35.95 -8.30
N GLU A 94 -12.72 34.68 -7.91
CA GLU A 94 -11.96 34.05 -6.83
C GLU A 94 -10.68 33.38 -7.35
N VAL A 95 -10.69 32.80 -8.56
CA VAL A 95 -9.51 32.14 -9.14
C VAL A 95 -8.56 33.19 -9.73
N THR A 96 -7.29 33.14 -9.35
CA THR A 96 -6.29 34.13 -9.78
C THR A 96 -5.72 33.85 -11.17
N ALA A 97 -5.13 34.86 -11.82
CA ALA A 97 -4.48 34.72 -13.13
C ALA A 97 -3.35 33.68 -13.12
N LYS A 98 -2.55 33.64 -12.04
CA LYS A 98 -1.47 32.67 -11.86
C LYS A 98 -2.01 31.25 -11.79
N GLU A 99 -3.09 31.06 -11.04
CA GLU A 99 -3.76 29.77 -10.89
C GLU A 99 -4.37 29.26 -12.20
N MET A 100 -4.94 30.14 -13.01
CA MET A 100 -5.42 29.80 -14.36
C MET A 100 -4.25 29.38 -15.26
N SER A 101 -3.13 30.10 -15.22
CA SER A 101 -1.91 29.76 -15.97
C SER A 101 -1.34 28.40 -15.55
N ASP A 102 -1.30 28.12 -14.24
CA ASP A 102 -0.86 26.84 -13.68
C ASP A 102 -1.77 25.67 -14.07
N ILE A 103 -3.07 25.90 -14.30
CA ILE A 103 -4.00 24.86 -14.79
C ILE A 103 -3.80 24.63 -16.29
N ILE A 104 -3.71 25.71 -17.07
CA ILE A 104 -3.58 25.65 -18.53
C ILE A 104 -2.24 25.02 -18.96
N SER A 105 -1.20 25.18 -18.16
CA SER A 105 0.14 24.62 -18.43
C SER A 105 0.29 23.13 -18.11
N ARG A 106 -0.69 22.49 -17.46
CA ARG A 106 -0.63 21.05 -17.13
C ARG A 106 -0.74 20.19 -18.39
N PRO A 107 0.01 19.07 -18.47
CA PRO A 107 -0.10 18.16 -19.59
C PRO A 107 -1.51 17.54 -19.67
N PRO A 108 -2.00 17.20 -20.86
CA PRO A 108 -3.27 16.50 -20.99
C PRO A 108 -3.18 15.12 -20.35
N LEU A 109 -4.18 14.76 -19.54
CA LEU A 109 -4.22 13.48 -18.84
C LEU A 109 -4.80 12.38 -19.75
N ASP A 110 -4.08 11.28 -19.92
CA ASP A 110 -4.61 10.08 -20.60
C ASP A 110 -5.51 9.28 -19.66
N VAL A 111 -6.75 9.73 -19.57
CA VAL A 111 -7.81 9.13 -18.74
C VAL A 111 -8.08 7.67 -19.11
N ALA A 112 -8.11 7.35 -20.41
CA ALA A 112 -8.38 6.00 -20.87
C ALA A 112 -7.23 5.03 -20.49
N GLY A 113 -5.98 5.49 -20.62
CA GLY A 113 -4.80 4.74 -20.18
C GLY A 113 -4.81 4.51 -18.66
N ILE A 114 -5.07 5.54 -17.87
CA ILE A 114 -5.12 5.43 -16.40
C ILE A 114 -6.23 4.48 -15.95
N ARG A 115 -7.44 4.61 -16.52
CA ARG A 115 -8.56 3.70 -16.25
C ARG A 115 -8.20 2.25 -16.60
N SER A 116 -7.60 2.03 -17.76
CA SER A 116 -7.18 0.70 -18.20
C SER A 116 -6.14 0.09 -17.25
N ILE A 117 -5.20 0.89 -16.75
CA ILE A 117 -4.21 0.47 -15.76
C ILE A 117 -4.89 0.07 -14.45
N LEU A 118 -5.74 0.94 -13.89
CA LEU A 118 -6.45 0.67 -12.64
C LEU A 118 -7.31 -0.60 -12.74
N LEU A 119 -8.08 -0.76 -13.81
CA LEU A 119 -8.86 -1.98 -14.06
C LEU A 119 -7.97 -3.22 -14.18
N THR A 120 -6.83 -3.12 -14.85
CA THR A 120 -5.90 -4.25 -14.98
C THR A 120 -5.32 -4.67 -13.63
N LEU A 121 -4.97 -3.70 -12.77
CA LEU A 121 -4.50 -3.97 -11.40
C LEU A 121 -5.63 -4.55 -10.53
N GLN A 122 -6.87 -4.10 -10.73
CA GLN A 122 -8.06 -4.56 -10.02
C GLN A 122 -8.39 -6.03 -10.33
N GLU A 123 -8.49 -6.34 -11.63
CA GLU A 123 -8.98 -7.62 -12.15
C GLU A 123 -7.90 -8.72 -12.17
N ALA A 124 -6.63 -8.36 -11.96
CA ALA A 124 -5.53 -9.32 -11.87
C ALA A 124 -5.82 -10.39 -10.81
N LYS A 125 -6.01 -11.64 -11.24
CA LYS A 125 -6.23 -12.79 -10.34
C LYS A 125 -4.92 -13.30 -9.72
N THR A 126 -3.81 -13.15 -10.45
CA THR A 126 -2.45 -13.51 -10.03
C THR A 126 -1.55 -12.29 -10.12
N GLU A 127 -0.44 -12.29 -9.38
CA GLU A 127 0.55 -11.21 -9.42
C GLU A 127 1.02 -10.98 -10.87
N LEU A 128 1.05 -9.72 -11.30
CA LEU A 128 1.58 -9.34 -12.60
C LEU A 128 3.12 -9.43 -12.57
N PRO A 129 3.77 -9.75 -13.70
CA PRO A 129 5.23 -9.71 -13.79
C PRO A 129 5.76 -8.34 -13.33
N ARG A 130 6.77 -8.32 -12.44
CA ARG A 130 7.29 -7.11 -11.80
C ARG A 130 7.54 -5.95 -12.76
N GLY A 131 8.15 -6.21 -13.92
CA GLY A 131 8.41 -5.18 -14.93
C GLY A 131 7.14 -4.57 -15.53
N ARG A 132 6.06 -5.35 -15.69
CA ARG A 132 4.76 -4.87 -16.16
C ARG A 132 4.05 -4.04 -15.09
N PHE A 133 4.09 -4.48 -13.83
CA PHE A 133 3.54 -3.73 -12.70
C PHE A 133 4.24 -2.37 -12.52
N LEU A 134 5.58 -2.34 -12.51
CA LEU A 134 6.34 -1.10 -12.36
C LEU A 134 6.03 -0.11 -13.49
N LEU A 135 5.95 -0.58 -14.73
CA LEU A 135 5.58 0.27 -15.86
C LEU A 135 4.15 0.84 -15.73
N MET A 136 3.20 0.05 -15.22
CA MET A 136 1.85 0.51 -14.94
C MET A 136 1.81 1.54 -13.81
N ARG A 137 2.56 1.32 -12.73
CA ARG A 137 2.69 2.28 -11.62
C ARG A 137 3.35 3.59 -12.08
N ASP A 138 4.41 3.51 -12.88
CA ASP A 138 5.10 4.68 -13.42
C ASP A 138 4.18 5.47 -14.36
N ASN A 139 3.30 4.80 -15.12
CA ASN A 139 2.28 5.48 -15.92
C ASN A 139 1.20 6.17 -15.06
N LEU A 140 0.90 5.68 -13.86
CA LEU A 140 0.03 6.38 -12.90
C LEU A 140 0.66 7.67 -12.37
N SER A 141 1.98 7.84 -12.46
CA SER A 141 2.66 9.10 -12.08
C SER A 141 2.24 10.29 -12.94
N ALA A 142 1.59 10.04 -14.09
CA ALA A 142 0.93 11.07 -14.88
C ALA A 142 -0.16 11.84 -14.09
N LEU A 143 -0.66 11.30 -12.96
CA LEU A 143 -1.58 12.00 -12.06
C LEU A 143 -0.90 13.09 -11.21
N LYS A 144 0.43 13.03 -11.04
CA LYS A 144 1.18 13.91 -10.13
C LYS A 144 1.03 15.41 -10.41
N PRO A 145 1.07 15.89 -11.68
CA PRO A 145 0.87 17.32 -11.98
C PRO A 145 -0.55 17.83 -11.70
N HIS A 146 -1.51 16.92 -11.45
CA HIS A 146 -2.91 17.23 -11.23
C HIS A 146 -3.32 17.15 -9.77
N GLN A 147 -2.44 16.60 -8.93
CA GLN A 147 -2.61 16.50 -7.48
C GLN A 147 -2.41 17.86 -6.81
N PRO A 148 -3.17 18.16 -5.74
CA PRO A 148 -2.88 19.30 -4.91
C PRO A 148 -1.51 19.14 -4.22
N SER A 149 -0.78 20.24 -4.08
CA SER A 149 0.62 20.23 -3.64
C SER A 149 0.83 19.89 -2.15
N ASP A 150 -0.24 19.86 -1.37
CA ASP A 150 -0.27 19.61 0.08
C ASP A 150 -0.57 18.15 0.45
N LEU A 151 -0.65 17.25 -0.54
CA LEU A 151 -0.82 15.82 -0.31
C LEU A 151 0.37 15.21 0.42
N THR A 152 0.08 14.36 1.40
CA THR A 152 1.07 13.63 2.21
C THR A 152 1.82 12.57 1.40
N ARG A 153 1.15 11.95 0.41
CA ARG A 153 1.68 10.91 -0.48
C ARG A 153 1.09 11.01 -1.88
N ASP A 154 1.88 10.65 -2.89
CA ASP A 154 1.46 10.64 -4.28
C ASP A 154 0.39 9.56 -4.53
N VAL A 155 -0.65 9.88 -5.30
CA VAL A 155 -1.75 8.92 -5.62
C VAL A 155 -1.21 7.66 -6.31
N ALA A 156 -0.20 7.79 -7.18
CA ALA A 156 0.42 6.67 -7.88
C ALA A 156 1.12 5.70 -6.92
N ASP A 157 1.78 6.24 -5.90
CA ASP A 157 2.50 5.46 -4.89
C ASP A 157 1.52 4.69 -4.00
N ILE A 158 0.41 5.32 -3.61
CA ILE A 158 -0.66 4.67 -2.83
C ILE A 158 -1.34 3.56 -3.64
N CYS A 159 -1.69 3.81 -4.91
CA CYS A 159 -2.27 2.77 -5.77
C CYS A 159 -1.31 1.59 -5.97
N GLY A 160 0.00 1.87 -6.07
CA GLY A 160 1.05 0.85 -6.12
C GLY A 160 1.15 0.05 -4.83
N ALA A 161 1.18 0.72 -3.67
CA ALA A 161 1.27 0.08 -2.36
C ALA A 161 0.06 -0.82 -2.07
N LEU A 162 -1.15 -0.39 -2.43
CA LEU A 162 -2.37 -1.19 -2.32
C LEU A 162 -2.33 -2.47 -3.18
N TYR A 163 -1.74 -2.38 -4.39
CA TYR A 163 -1.57 -3.53 -5.25
C TYR A 163 -0.50 -4.50 -4.72
N GLU A 164 0.65 -3.98 -4.29
CA GLU A 164 1.74 -4.78 -3.73
C GLU A 164 1.26 -5.54 -2.50
N ILE A 165 0.59 -4.87 -1.55
CA ILE A 165 0.17 -5.49 -0.30
C ILE A 165 -0.90 -6.58 -0.48
N ARG A 166 -1.70 -6.49 -1.54
CA ARG A 166 -2.66 -7.53 -1.93
C ARG A 166 -1.97 -8.82 -2.40
N HIS A 167 -0.82 -8.69 -3.06
CA HIS A 167 -0.09 -9.80 -3.68
C HIS A 167 1.14 -10.24 -2.89
N VAL A 168 1.35 -9.70 -1.68
CA VAL A 168 2.38 -10.19 -0.77
C VAL A 168 2.15 -11.68 -0.50
N ASP A 169 3.13 -12.50 -0.85
CA ASP A 169 3.19 -13.88 -0.40
C ASP A 169 3.69 -13.90 1.04
N LEU A 170 2.74 -13.75 1.98
CA LEU A 170 3.01 -13.74 3.42
C LEU A 170 3.74 -15.00 3.86
N MET A 171 3.51 -16.14 3.19
CA MET A 171 4.19 -17.38 3.53
C MET A 171 5.66 -17.36 3.12
N ALA A 172 5.96 -16.79 1.95
CA ALA A 172 7.35 -16.60 1.52
C ALA A 172 8.10 -15.56 2.37
N GLU A 173 7.43 -14.49 2.82
CA GLU A 173 8.03 -13.50 3.73
C GLU A 173 8.40 -14.12 5.08
N LEU A 174 7.44 -14.82 5.71
CA LEU A 174 7.66 -15.52 6.98
C LEU A 174 8.79 -16.57 6.87
N ARG A 175 8.84 -17.33 5.77
CA ARG A 175 9.95 -18.28 5.53
C ARG A 175 11.29 -17.59 5.31
N ARG A 176 11.30 -16.38 4.77
CA ARG A 176 12.53 -15.59 4.57
C ARG A 176 13.10 -15.15 5.92
N GLU A 177 12.24 -14.72 6.84
CA GLU A 177 12.63 -14.36 8.21
C GLU A 177 13.19 -15.56 8.97
N LEU A 178 12.58 -16.75 8.79
CA LEU A 178 13.05 -18.00 9.40
C LEU A 178 14.22 -18.67 8.66
N SER A 179 14.74 -18.07 7.57
CA SER A 179 15.67 -18.74 6.65
C SER A 179 17.00 -19.16 7.29
N GLU A 180 17.48 -18.44 8.30
CA GLU A 180 18.71 -18.82 9.03
C GLU A 180 18.50 -20.06 9.91
N LEU A 181 17.39 -20.13 10.64
CA LEU A 181 17.02 -21.30 11.44
C LEU A 181 16.73 -22.52 10.53
N ASP A 182 16.18 -22.29 9.35
CA ASP A 182 15.98 -23.32 8.34
C ASP A 182 17.31 -23.93 7.84
N LYS A 183 18.35 -23.11 7.69
CA LYS A 183 19.70 -23.61 7.37
C LYS A 183 20.27 -24.46 8.51
N GLU A 184 19.98 -24.14 9.77
CA GLU A 184 20.39 -24.96 10.92
C GLU A 184 19.69 -26.31 10.92
N ARG A 185 18.37 -26.36 10.70
CA ARG A 185 17.60 -27.60 10.53
C ARG A 185 18.17 -28.47 9.41
N GLN A 186 18.49 -27.89 8.26
CA GLN A 186 19.09 -28.64 7.14
C GLN A 186 20.47 -29.20 7.48
N LYS A 187 21.29 -28.49 8.25
CA LYS A 187 22.59 -29.01 8.73
C LYS A 187 22.40 -30.18 9.70
N ALA A 188 21.45 -30.07 10.64
CA ALA A 188 21.12 -31.14 11.57
C ALA A 188 20.58 -32.38 10.82
N GLN A 189 19.72 -32.20 9.82
CA GLN A 189 19.22 -33.30 8.98
C GLN A 189 20.36 -34.03 8.25
N LYS A 190 21.32 -33.31 7.66
CA LYS A 190 22.48 -33.93 7.00
C LYS A 190 23.32 -34.76 7.96
N LYS A 191 23.54 -34.28 9.19
CA LYS A 191 24.24 -35.05 10.24
C LYS A 191 23.44 -36.30 10.64
N LEU A 192 22.12 -36.20 10.72
CA LEU A 192 21.25 -37.34 11.01
C LEU A 192 21.35 -38.40 9.91
N ASP A 193 21.29 -38.00 8.64
CA ASP A 193 21.40 -38.92 7.51
C ASP A 193 22.75 -39.67 7.51
N GLU A 194 23.84 -38.98 7.90
CA GLU A 194 25.15 -39.60 8.09
C GLU A 194 25.14 -40.60 9.26
N ALA A 195 24.59 -40.22 10.41
CA ALA A 195 24.51 -41.09 11.59
C ALA A 195 23.64 -42.34 11.34
N ILE A 196 22.56 -42.22 10.58
CA ILE A 196 21.72 -43.35 10.14
C ILE A 196 22.56 -44.34 9.32
N ARG A 197 23.27 -43.85 8.30
CA ARG A 197 24.13 -44.69 7.45
C ARG A 197 25.22 -45.40 8.26
N VAL A 198 25.85 -44.69 9.19
CA VAL A 198 26.86 -45.29 10.09
C VAL A 198 26.22 -46.40 10.93
N HIS A 199 25.09 -46.14 11.57
CA HIS A 199 24.39 -47.13 12.39
C HIS A 199 23.99 -48.38 11.58
N GLU A 200 23.36 -48.22 10.42
CA GLU A 200 22.98 -49.33 9.54
C GLU A 200 24.20 -50.15 9.09
N SER A 201 25.30 -49.47 8.73
CA SER A 201 26.54 -50.15 8.31
C SER A 201 27.19 -50.93 9.45
N THR A 202 27.16 -50.42 10.68
CA THR A 202 27.69 -51.11 11.86
C THR A 202 26.81 -52.29 12.25
N LEU A 203 25.49 -52.15 12.13
CA LEU A 203 24.53 -53.21 12.42
C LEU A 203 24.71 -54.40 11.48
N ALA A 204 25.03 -54.14 10.20
CA ALA A 204 25.37 -55.18 9.23
C ALA A 204 26.70 -55.91 9.52
N LYS A 205 27.65 -55.25 10.19
CA LYS A 205 28.96 -55.84 10.55
C LYS A 205 28.90 -56.71 11.82
N GLY A 206 27.91 -56.49 12.68
CA GLY A 206 27.63 -57.35 13.85
C GLY A 206 28.51 -57.14 15.08
N ASP A 207 29.39 -56.13 15.11
CA ASP A 207 30.15 -55.79 16.31
C ASP A 207 29.28 -55.02 17.31
N VAL A 208 28.97 -55.66 18.44
CA VAL A 208 28.05 -55.15 19.45
C VAL A 208 28.50 -53.80 20.03
N VAL A 209 29.81 -53.59 20.21
CA VAL A 209 30.33 -52.36 20.83
C VAL A 209 30.23 -51.18 19.86
N GLU A 210 30.59 -51.42 18.60
CA GLU A 210 30.51 -50.41 17.54
C GLU A 210 29.05 -50.07 17.19
N VAL A 211 28.15 -51.05 17.19
CA VAL A 211 26.70 -50.84 17.00
C VAL A 211 26.13 -49.96 18.11
N GLU A 212 26.51 -50.20 19.36
CA GLU A 212 26.07 -49.39 20.48
C GLU A 212 26.60 -47.95 20.38
N ARG A 213 27.86 -47.78 20.01
CA ARG A 213 28.46 -46.47 19.81
C ARG A 213 27.74 -45.69 18.70
N ALA A 214 27.45 -46.35 17.58
CA ALA A 214 26.70 -45.76 16.48
C ALA A 214 25.23 -45.45 16.86
N HIS A 215 24.59 -46.29 17.69
CA HIS A 215 23.23 -46.03 18.21
C HIS A 215 23.20 -44.77 19.08
N ARG A 216 24.21 -44.56 19.94
CA ARG A 216 24.31 -43.33 20.75
C ARG A 216 24.56 -42.08 19.89
N GLN A 217 25.38 -42.20 18.84
CA GLN A 217 25.59 -41.11 17.87
C GLN A 217 24.30 -40.78 17.10
N LEU A 218 23.52 -41.79 16.74
CA LEU A 218 22.20 -41.61 16.13
C LEU A 218 21.24 -40.88 17.06
N ILE A 219 21.22 -41.22 18.35
CA ILE A 219 20.40 -40.51 19.36
C ILE A 219 20.82 -39.04 19.46
N ALA A 220 22.13 -38.76 19.51
CA ALA A 220 22.63 -37.38 19.57
C ALA A 220 22.25 -36.58 18.31
N ALA A 221 22.39 -37.17 17.11
CA ALA A 221 22.00 -36.51 15.87
C ALA A 221 20.48 -36.29 15.76
N ARG A 222 19.67 -37.22 16.29
CA ARG A 222 18.21 -37.04 16.40
C ARG A 222 17.85 -35.92 17.38
N TYR A 223 18.54 -35.83 18.52
CA TYR A 223 18.36 -34.73 19.47
C TYR A 223 18.69 -33.37 18.85
N GLU A 224 19.80 -33.25 18.11
CA GLU A 224 20.15 -32.01 17.40
C GLU A 224 19.07 -31.59 16.39
N LEU A 225 18.44 -32.54 15.69
CA LEU A 225 17.33 -32.24 14.79
C LEU A 225 16.09 -31.78 15.55
N VAL A 226 15.75 -32.43 16.66
CA VAL A 226 14.62 -32.02 17.52
C VAL A 226 14.85 -30.61 18.08
N ASP A 227 16.06 -30.28 18.54
CA ASP A 227 16.41 -28.93 19.00
C ASP A 227 16.27 -27.88 17.89
N ALA A 228 16.73 -28.19 16.66
CA ALA A 228 16.59 -27.28 15.53
C ALA A 228 15.11 -27.04 15.15
N CYS A 229 14.28 -28.10 15.14
CA CYS A 229 12.84 -27.97 14.92
C CYS A 229 12.14 -27.21 16.06
N ALA A 230 12.56 -27.43 17.32
CA ALA A 230 12.01 -26.72 18.48
C ALA A 230 12.35 -25.23 18.47
N LYS A 231 13.55 -24.84 18.01
CA LYS A 231 13.93 -23.43 17.83
C LYS A 231 13.05 -22.73 16.80
N LEU A 232 12.82 -23.36 15.64
CA LEU A 232 11.92 -22.85 14.62
C LEU A 232 10.48 -22.67 15.15
N MET A 233 9.96 -23.68 15.86
CA MET A 233 8.61 -23.60 16.43
C MET A 233 8.49 -22.53 17.53
N ARG A 234 9.51 -22.36 18.39
CA ARG A 234 9.51 -21.31 19.41
C ARG A 234 9.43 -19.92 18.81
N GLU A 235 10.14 -19.68 17.70
CA GLU A 235 10.05 -18.41 17.00
C GLU A 235 8.63 -18.16 16.49
N ILE A 236 7.96 -19.20 15.95
CA ILE A 236 6.59 -19.10 15.44
C ILE A 236 5.55 -18.87 16.55
N VAL A 237 5.77 -19.43 17.75
CA VAL A 237 4.82 -19.40 18.88
C VAL A 237 5.10 -18.23 19.84
N GLY A 238 6.28 -17.64 19.79
CA GLY A 238 6.73 -16.61 20.74
C GLY A 238 6.07 -15.24 20.57
N ASP A 239 6.30 -14.37 21.56
CA ASP A 239 5.74 -13.01 21.63
C ASP A 239 6.11 -12.13 20.42
N ASP A 240 7.22 -12.43 19.75
CA ASP A 240 7.71 -11.66 18.61
C ASP A 240 6.72 -11.71 17.43
N MET A 241 6.13 -12.88 17.17
CA MET A 241 5.15 -13.04 16.08
C MET A 241 3.81 -12.37 16.38
N SER A 242 3.39 -12.35 17.65
CA SER A 242 2.19 -11.59 18.05
C SER A 242 2.41 -10.08 17.89
N THR A 243 3.65 -9.62 18.07
CA THR A 243 4.05 -8.22 17.87
C THR A 243 4.10 -7.88 16.39
N GLN A 244 4.62 -8.78 15.56
CA GLN A 244 4.58 -8.66 14.09
C GLN A 244 3.15 -8.65 13.55
N GLU A 245 2.24 -9.49 14.06
CA GLU A 245 0.82 -9.46 13.67
C GLU A 245 0.18 -8.08 13.95
N ASN A 246 0.47 -7.50 15.11
CA ASN A 246 -0.03 -6.17 15.48
C ASN A 246 0.61 -5.05 14.64
N SER A 247 1.91 -5.16 14.33
CA SER A 247 2.61 -4.22 13.45
C SER A 247 2.04 -4.26 12.03
N PHE A 248 1.85 -5.46 11.48
CA PHE A 248 1.24 -5.65 10.16
C PHE A 248 -0.18 -5.10 10.12
N ALA A 249 -1.01 -5.37 11.14
CA ALA A 249 -2.35 -4.79 11.24
C ALA A 249 -2.32 -3.26 11.29
N SER A 250 -1.40 -2.67 12.06
CA SER A 250 -1.21 -1.22 12.14
C SER A 250 -0.76 -0.61 10.81
N GLU A 251 0.11 -1.29 10.05
CA GLU A 251 0.54 -0.87 8.73
C GLU A 251 -0.61 -0.90 7.72
N MET A 252 -1.46 -1.93 7.78
CA MET A 252 -2.68 -2.02 6.95
C MET A 252 -3.67 -0.89 7.28
N ASP A 253 -3.88 -0.60 8.56
CA ASP A 253 -4.76 0.48 9.01
C ASP A 253 -4.18 1.88 8.68
N ALA A 254 -2.85 2.03 8.69
CA ALA A 254 -2.19 3.25 8.23
C ALA A 254 -2.33 3.41 6.71
N LEU A 255 -2.09 2.37 5.92
CA LEU A 255 -2.24 2.39 4.48
C LEU A 255 -3.69 2.65 4.06
N GLN A 256 -4.67 2.09 4.77
CA GLN A 256 -6.09 2.40 4.54
C GLN A 256 -6.38 3.88 4.78
N ARG A 257 -5.97 4.41 5.94
CA ARG A 257 -6.20 5.83 6.29
C ARG A 257 -5.53 6.77 5.29
N ASP A 258 -4.29 6.48 4.92
CA ASP A 258 -3.55 7.25 3.90
C ASP A 258 -4.28 7.20 2.55
N ALA A 259 -4.78 6.03 2.13
CA ALA A 259 -5.51 5.89 0.88
C ALA A 259 -6.84 6.67 0.88
N GLU A 260 -7.62 6.55 1.96
CA GLU A 260 -8.89 7.26 2.14
C GLU A 260 -8.69 8.78 2.20
N GLU A 261 -7.67 9.24 2.96
CA GLU A 261 -7.36 10.66 3.07
C GLU A 261 -6.87 11.24 1.74
N VAL A 262 -5.90 10.59 1.08
CA VAL A 262 -5.33 11.11 -0.18
C VAL A 262 -6.37 11.16 -1.28
N ILE A 263 -7.23 10.14 -1.40
CA ILE A 263 -8.28 10.12 -2.42
C ILE A 263 -9.39 11.11 -2.08
N GLY A 264 -9.78 11.22 -0.80
CA GLY A 264 -10.73 12.22 -0.33
C GLY A 264 -10.26 13.64 -0.64
N ARG A 265 -9.03 13.97 -0.24
CA ARG A 265 -8.39 15.28 -0.51
C ARG A 265 -8.30 15.58 -2.00
N PHE A 266 -7.86 14.60 -2.81
CA PHE A 266 -7.75 14.77 -4.25
C PHE A 266 -9.13 15.06 -4.89
N LYS A 267 -10.18 14.35 -4.45
CA LYS A 267 -11.55 14.57 -4.90
C LYS A 267 -12.09 15.93 -4.50
N ASP A 268 -11.96 16.28 -3.23
CA ASP A 268 -12.50 17.53 -2.67
C ASP A 268 -11.81 18.74 -3.33
N ALA A 269 -10.48 18.70 -3.50
CA ALA A 269 -9.73 19.73 -4.19
C ALA A 269 -10.17 19.92 -5.65
N LEU A 270 -10.46 18.85 -6.39
CA LEU A 270 -10.99 18.95 -7.75
C LEU A 270 -12.42 19.52 -7.77
N HIS A 271 -13.25 19.13 -6.80
CA HIS A 271 -14.63 19.61 -6.68
C HIS A 271 -14.68 21.11 -6.39
N ASP A 272 -13.96 21.55 -5.36
CA ASP A 272 -13.91 22.94 -4.92
C ASP A 272 -13.39 23.84 -6.04
N ARG A 273 -12.35 23.37 -6.76
CA ARG A 273 -11.79 24.10 -7.90
C ARG A 273 -12.77 24.27 -9.05
N ARG A 274 -13.52 23.20 -9.37
CA ARG A 274 -14.58 23.26 -10.40
C ARG A 274 -15.69 24.22 -9.99
N GLN A 275 -16.06 24.22 -8.71
CA GLN A 275 -17.12 25.08 -8.20
C GLN A 275 -16.71 26.55 -8.27
N ALA A 276 -15.49 26.89 -7.84
CA ALA A 276 -14.94 28.25 -7.95
C ALA A 276 -14.96 28.77 -9.41
N LEU A 277 -14.49 27.96 -10.37
CA LEU A 277 -14.52 28.33 -11.80
C LEU A 277 -15.94 28.53 -12.35
N ARG A 278 -16.91 27.72 -11.89
CA ARG A 278 -18.32 27.87 -12.29
C ARG A 278 -18.92 29.14 -11.74
N ASP A 279 -18.60 29.48 -10.50
CA ASP A 279 -19.11 30.69 -9.86
C ASP A 279 -18.46 31.94 -10.47
N ASP A 280 -17.17 31.90 -10.80
CA ASP A 280 -16.48 32.97 -11.55
C ASP A 280 -17.12 33.20 -12.93
N LEU A 281 -17.48 32.13 -13.65
CA LEU A 281 -18.15 32.22 -14.96
C LEU A 281 -19.55 32.84 -14.82
N ARG A 282 -20.33 32.41 -13.82
CA ARG A 282 -21.64 33.01 -13.52
C ARG A 282 -21.53 34.48 -13.18
N ASN A 283 -20.52 34.88 -12.39
CA ASN A 283 -20.30 36.27 -12.04
C ASN A 283 -19.96 37.12 -13.27
N CYS A 284 -19.16 36.59 -14.20
CA CYS A 284 -18.87 37.25 -15.48
C CYS A 284 -20.14 37.44 -16.32
N ASP A 285 -20.95 36.39 -16.48
CA ASP A 285 -22.20 36.44 -17.25
C ASP A 285 -23.20 37.43 -16.62
N GLN A 286 -23.32 37.43 -15.29
CA GLN A 286 -24.18 38.38 -14.58
C GLN A 286 -23.74 39.83 -14.80
N LYS A 287 -22.42 40.09 -14.71
CA LYS A 287 -21.88 41.44 -14.94
C LYS A 287 -22.03 41.89 -16.39
N ARG A 288 -21.92 40.96 -17.33
CA ARG A 288 -22.22 41.23 -18.74
C ARG A 288 -23.67 41.67 -18.95
N ILE A 289 -24.63 40.95 -18.36
CA ILE A 289 -26.05 41.32 -18.46
C ILE A 289 -26.31 42.72 -17.86
N GLU A 290 -25.67 43.04 -16.74
CA GLU A 290 -25.76 44.37 -16.12
C GLU A 290 -25.21 45.47 -17.04
N GLU A 291 -24.03 45.26 -17.64
CA GLU A 291 -23.43 46.20 -18.59
C GLU A 291 -24.21 46.32 -19.90
N ASP A 292 -24.76 45.22 -20.42
CA ASP A 292 -25.64 45.23 -21.59
C ASP A 292 -26.91 46.04 -21.31
N GLY A 293 -27.49 45.89 -20.11
CA GLY A 293 -28.64 46.68 -19.67
C GLY A 293 -28.33 48.18 -19.54
N ASN A 294 -27.14 48.52 -19.04
CA ASN A 294 -26.67 49.91 -18.96
C ASN A 294 -26.42 50.49 -20.36
N HIS A 295 -25.80 49.72 -21.25
CA HIS A 295 -25.55 50.09 -22.64
C HIS A 295 -26.86 50.39 -23.37
N GLN A 296 -27.85 49.52 -23.21
CA GLN A 296 -29.14 49.67 -23.88
C GLN A 296 -29.88 50.92 -23.39
N LYS A 297 -29.92 51.18 -22.07
CA LYS A 297 -30.51 52.41 -21.51
C LYS A 297 -29.83 53.67 -22.05
N SER A 298 -28.50 53.69 -22.08
CA SER A 298 -27.72 54.82 -22.61
C SER A 298 -27.98 55.03 -24.10
N THR A 299 -28.10 53.96 -24.87
CA THR A 299 -28.44 53.99 -26.30
C THR A 299 -29.85 54.54 -26.54
N GLU A 300 -30.84 54.08 -25.77
CA GLU A 300 -32.22 54.58 -25.83
C GLU A 300 -32.30 56.07 -25.47
N ALA A 301 -31.59 56.49 -24.42
CA ALA A 301 -31.51 57.89 -24.02
C ALA A 301 -30.85 58.76 -25.11
N TYR A 302 -29.78 58.27 -25.73
CA TYR A 302 -29.12 58.95 -26.85
C TYR A 302 -30.04 59.07 -28.06
N ASN A 303 -30.65 57.97 -28.51
CA ASN A 303 -31.57 57.96 -29.65
C ASN A 303 -32.75 58.91 -29.44
N THR A 304 -33.23 59.04 -28.20
CA THR A 304 -34.29 59.99 -27.85
C THR A 304 -33.80 61.43 -27.99
N LYS A 305 -32.62 61.74 -27.41
CA LYS A 305 -31.98 63.06 -27.54
C LYS A 305 -31.67 63.42 -28.98
N GLU A 306 -31.19 62.46 -29.78
CA GLU A 306 -30.89 62.64 -31.18
C GLU A 306 -32.14 63.04 -31.97
N LYS A 307 -33.26 62.32 -31.76
CA LYS A 307 -34.55 62.66 -32.38
C LYS A 307 -35.05 64.04 -31.98
N GLU A 308 -34.89 64.40 -30.70
CA GLU A 308 -35.25 65.73 -30.20
C GLU A 308 -34.41 66.83 -30.85
N MET A 309 -33.08 66.64 -30.92
CA MET A 309 -32.16 67.61 -31.53
C MET A 309 -32.37 67.73 -33.04
N ASP A 310 -32.58 66.63 -33.76
CA ASP A 310 -32.87 66.64 -35.19
C ASP A 310 -34.21 67.36 -35.49
N ALA A 311 -35.24 67.13 -34.65
CA ALA A 311 -36.51 67.83 -34.76
C ALA A 311 -36.38 69.33 -34.47
N GLN A 312 -35.61 69.70 -33.43
CA GLN A 312 -35.33 71.09 -33.10
C GLN A 312 -34.53 71.78 -34.21
N LEU A 313 -33.51 71.12 -34.77
CA LEU A 313 -32.73 71.63 -35.89
C LEU A 313 -33.61 71.86 -37.12
N GLY A 314 -34.50 70.91 -37.44
CA GLY A 314 -35.49 71.03 -38.50
C GLY A 314 -36.46 72.21 -38.30
N GLN A 315 -36.97 72.39 -37.07
CA GLN A 315 -37.83 73.53 -36.72
C GLN A 315 -37.07 74.86 -36.81
N ILE A 316 -35.82 74.90 -36.35
CA ILE A 316 -34.95 76.10 -36.42
C ILE A 316 -34.66 76.46 -37.89
N VAL A 317 -34.41 75.49 -38.78
CA VAL A 317 -34.20 75.75 -40.21
C VAL A 317 -35.47 76.33 -40.86
N GLN A 318 -36.67 75.82 -40.50
CA GLN A 318 -37.95 76.36 -40.97
C GLN A 318 -38.25 77.76 -40.41
N GLN A 319 -37.95 78.00 -39.13
CA GLN A 319 -38.08 79.32 -38.52
C GLN A 319 -37.07 80.31 -39.09
N LYS A 320 -35.83 79.88 -39.39
CA LYS A 320 -34.78 80.66 -40.04
C LYS A 320 -35.20 81.13 -41.44
N GLN A 321 -35.89 80.29 -42.21
CA GLN A 321 -36.49 80.72 -43.47
C GLN A 321 -37.45 81.90 -43.25
N LYS A 322 -38.34 81.81 -42.25
CA LYS A 322 -39.27 82.90 -41.88
C LYS A 322 -38.57 84.14 -41.30
N LEU A 323 -37.43 83.98 -40.62
CA LEU A 323 -36.70 85.05 -39.95
C LEU A 323 -35.69 85.77 -40.87
N VAL A 324 -35.26 85.17 -41.98
CA VAL A 324 -34.50 85.87 -43.04
C VAL A 324 -35.33 87.02 -43.64
N GLU A 325 -36.65 86.89 -43.65
CA GLU A 325 -37.57 88.01 -43.89
C GLU A 325 -37.50 89.10 -42.78
N GLU A 326 -37.33 88.74 -41.51
CA GLU A 326 -37.21 89.68 -40.37
C GLU A 326 -35.79 90.29 -40.18
N LEU A 327 -34.71 89.61 -40.58
CA LEU A 327 -33.31 89.99 -40.35
C LEU A 327 -32.74 91.08 -41.28
N ARG A 328 -33.58 91.70 -42.11
CA ARG A 328 -33.35 93.09 -42.52
C ARG A 328 -33.36 94.05 -41.32
N GLN A 329 -34.00 93.67 -40.22
CA GLN A 329 -34.28 94.54 -39.07
C GLN A 329 -33.33 94.33 -37.87
N LYS A 330 -32.71 93.14 -37.73
CA LYS A 330 -31.88 92.73 -36.57
C LYS A 330 -30.37 92.72 -36.81
N ALA A 331 -29.88 93.17 -37.97
CA ALA A 331 -28.44 93.33 -38.28
C ALA A 331 -27.66 94.18 -37.25
N ARG A 332 -28.36 94.93 -36.38
CA ARG A 332 -27.79 95.74 -35.29
C ARG A 332 -27.62 94.98 -33.96
N GLU A 333 -28.25 93.83 -33.75
CA GLU A 333 -28.16 93.06 -32.49
C GLU A 333 -27.14 91.91 -32.55
N LEU A 334 -26.61 91.60 -33.74
CA LEU A 334 -25.67 90.50 -34.00
C LEU A 334 -24.29 90.69 -33.34
N GLN A 335 -23.93 91.91 -32.91
CA GLN A 335 -22.65 92.21 -32.27
C GLN A 335 -22.54 91.64 -30.84
N GLU A 336 -23.65 91.56 -30.09
CA GLU A 336 -23.64 91.17 -28.68
C GLU A 336 -23.64 89.65 -28.44
N LEU A 337 -24.05 88.86 -29.43
CA LEU A 337 -24.22 87.39 -29.29
C LEU A 337 -22.97 86.57 -29.66
N MET A 338 -22.05 87.14 -30.46
CA MET A 338 -20.81 86.45 -30.87
C MET A 338 -19.88 86.13 -29.69
N LEU A 339 -19.98 86.90 -28.60
CA LEU A 339 -19.23 86.66 -27.36
C LEU A 339 -19.75 85.44 -26.57
N LYS A 340 -21.05 85.11 -26.65
CA LYS A 340 -21.65 83.93 -25.98
C LYS A 340 -21.38 82.61 -26.72
N GLN A 341 -21.11 82.67 -28.03
CA GLN A 341 -20.87 81.50 -28.89
C GLN A 341 -19.52 80.80 -28.58
N LYS A 342 -18.54 81.53 -28.07
CA LYS A 342 -17.21 80.99 -27.69
C LYS A 342 -17.28 80.06 -26.47
N GLU A 343 -18.11 80.40 -25.48
CA GLU A 343 -18.21 79.69 -24.20
C GLU A 343 -18.90 78.31 -24.32
N MET A 344 -19.85 78.15 -25.26
CA MET A 344 -20.54 76.87 -25.50
C MET A 344 -19.70 75.85 -26.28
N VAL A 345 -18.85 76.31 -27.22
CA VAL A 345 -17.95 75.45 -28.01
C VAL A 345 -16.91 74.78 -27.11
N GLU A 346 -16.40 75.49 -26.11
CA GLU A 346 -15.46 74.94 -25.11
C GLU A 346 -16.09 73.84 -24.24
N THR A 347 -17.41 73.88 -24.03
CA THR A 347 -18.14 72.91 -23.20
C THR A 347 -18.51 71.65 -23.99
N GLN A 348 -18.81 71.80 -25.28
CA GLN A 348 -19.15 70.71 -26.20
C GLN A 348 -17.94 69.82 -26.53
N VAL A 349 -16.73 70.40 -26.64
CA VAL A 349 -15.47 69.65 -26.83
C VAL A 349 -15.15 68.77 -25.63
N LYS A 350 -15.44 69.22 -24.40
CA LYS A 350 -15.20 68.44 -23.17
C LYS A 350 -16.15 67.25 -23.03
N ALA A 351 -17.42 67.41 -23.38
CA ALA A 351 -18.42 66.34 -23.27
C ALA A 351 -18.23 65.22 -24.31
N LYS A 352 -17.77 65.55 -25.53
CA LYS A 352 -17.55 64.57 -26.59
C LYS A 352 -16.34 63.65 -26.33
N ARG A 353 -15.26 64.20 -25.75
CA ARG A 353 -14.09 63.41 -25.32
C ARG A 353 -14.43 62.32 -24.29
N ALA A 354 -15.33 62.62 -23.35
CA ALA A 354 -15.69 61.69 -22.27
C ALA A 354 -16.54 60.48 -22.74
N GLU A 355 -17.37 60.64 -23.78
CA GLU A 355 -18.24 59.55 -24.26
C GLU A 355 -17.50 58.56 -25.16
N GLU A 356 -16.56 59.03 -25.97
CA GLU A 356 -15.82 58.16 -26.87
C GLU A 356 -14.68 57.40 -26.16
N GLU A 357 -14.17 57.93 -25.04
CA GLU A 357 -13.36 57.13 -24.10
C GLU A 357 -14.10 55.86 -23.71
N ARG A 358 -15.37 56.00 -23.27
CA ARG A 358 -16.24 54.93 -22.79
C ARG A 358 -16.52 53.84 -23.84
N VAL A 359 -16.76 54.22 -25.09
CA VAL A 359 -17.08 53.28 -26.19
C VAL A 359 -15.88 52.37 -26.51
N THR A 360 -14.67 52.89 -26.46
CA THR A 360 -13.49 52.12 -26.84
C THR A 360 -13.09 51.12 -25.75
N ALA A 361 -13.34 51.45 -24.48
CA ALA A 361 -13.22 50.52 -23.38
C ALA A 361 -14.17 49.31 -23.47
N TYR A 362 -15.39 49.51 -23.96
CA TYR A 362 -16.35 48.42 -24.17
C TYR A 362 -15.89 47.44 -25.25
N ASN A 363 -15.34 47.94 -26.36
CA ASN A 363 -14.86 47.07 -27.45
C ASN A 363 -13.59 46.29 -27.08
N GLU A 364 -12.69 46.86 -26.27
CA GLU A 364 -11.55 46.12 -25.70
C GLU A 364 -12.02 45.00 -24.76
N PHE A 365 -13.02 45.28 -23.92
CA PHE A 365 -13.62 44.29 -23.03
C PHE A 365 -14.22 43.11 -23.80
N VAL A 366 -15.03 43.37 -24.83
CA VAL A 366 -15.67 42.30 -25.64
C VAL A 366 -14.64 41.41 -26.33
N SER A 367 -13.57 41.99 -26.88
CA SER A 367 -12.53 41.22 -27.57
C SER A 367 -11.68 40.36 -26.63
N MET A 368 -11.43 40.85 -25.40
CA MET A 368 -10.68 40.11 -24.38
C MET A 368 -11.54 39.02 -23.71
N GLU A 369 -12.85 39.25 -23.55
CA GLU A 369 -13.81 38.27 -23.04
C GLU A 369 -13.91 37.03 -23.95
N GLU A 370 -13.99 37.22 -25.27
CA GLU A 370 -14.05 36.10 -26.22
C GLU A 370 -12.79 35.22 -26.19
N GLN A 371 -11.61 35.84 -26.03
CA GLN A 371 -10.34 35.13 -25.88
C GLN A 371 -10.29 34.33 -24.56
N GLN A 372 -10.81 34.90 -23.48
CA GLN A 372 -10.88 34.24 -22.18
C GLN A 372 -11.90 33.09 -22.17
N LYS A 373 -13.05 33.25 -22.83
CA LYS A 373 -14.08 32.21 -22.96
C LYS A 373 -13.58 30.98 -23.72
N HIS A 374 -12.79 31.17 -24.78
CA HIS A 374 -12.17 30.07 -25.52
C HIS A 374 -11.14 29.29 -24.67
N ARG A 375 -10.44 29.96 -23.74
CA ARG A 375 -9.53 29.30 -22.79
C ARG A 375 -10.28 28.48 -21.76
N LEU A 376 -11.32 29.06 -21.15
CA LEU A 376 -12.14 28.40 -20.13
C LEU A 376 -12.88 27.17 -20.70
N LEU A 377 -13.35 27.23 -21.95
CA LEU A 377 -13.94 26.09 -22.64
C LEU A 377 -12.93 24.95 -22.88
N ARG A 378 -11.66 25.26 -23.16
CA ARG A 378 -10.58 24.27 -23.25
C ARG A 378 -10.23 23.65 -21.89
N CYS A 379 -10.31 24.43 -20.80
CA CYS A 379 -10.15 23.91 -19.44
C CYS A 379 -11.31 22.98 -19.03
N LEU A 380 -12.56 23.28 -19.45
CA LEU A 380 -13.72 22.43 -19.19
C LEU A 380 -13.66 21.09 -19.94
N ASP A 381 -13.23 21.09 -21.20
CA ASP A 381 -13.06 19.86 -22.01
C ASP A 381 -12.00 18.91 -21.42
N TYR A 382 -11.07 19.44 -20.62
CA TYR A 382 -10.10 18.66 -19.85
C TYR A 382 -10.73 17.99 -18.60
N PHE A 383 -11.62 18.67 -17.87
CA PHE A 383 -12.27 18.12 -16.68
C PHE A 383 -13.40 17.12 -17.01
N ASP A 384 -14.16 17.34 -18.10
CA ASP A 384 -15.20 16.42 -18.55
C ASP A 384 -14.63 15.05 -18.99
N ARG A 385 -13.34 15.02 -19.40
CA ARG A 385 -12.62 13.78 -19.70
C ARG A 385 -12.20 13.03 -18.43
N ILE A 386 -11.98 13.69 -17.30
CA ILE A 386 -11.43 13.12 -16.05
C ILE A 386 -12.53 12.61 -15.10
N GLU A 387 -13.72 13.21 -15.17
CA GLU A 387 -14.87 12.90 -14.30
C GLU A 387 -15.25 11.39 -14.23
N PRO A 388 -15.14 10.58 -15.31
CA PRO A 388 -15.42 9.15 -15.25
C PRO A 388 -14.43 8.33 -14.40
N VAL A 389 -13.19 8.80 -14.18
CA VAL A 389 -12.15 8.05 -13.45
C VAL A 389 -12.41 8.02 -11.94
N ILE A 390 -13.16 8.98 -11.41
CA ILE A 390 -13.43 9.12 -9.97
C ILE A 390 -14.21 7.92 -9.41
N PRO A 391 -15.37 7.51 -9.98
CA PRO A 391 -16.07 6.32 -9.52
C PRO A 391 -15.26 5.03 -9.74
N GLU A 392 -14.34 4.99 -10.72
CA GLU A 392 -13.47 3.84 -11.00
C GLU A 392 -12.30 3.76 -10.00
N LEU A 393 -11.73 4.89 -9.57
CA LEU A 393 -10.74 4.98 -8.48
C LEU A 393 -11.35 4.63 -7.13
N GLN A 394 -12.54 5.15 -6.84
CA GLN A 394 -13.27 4.79 -5.62
C GLN A 394 -13.63 3.31 -5.63
N SER A 395 -14.15 2.78 -6.74
CA SER A 395 -14.42 1.35 -6.88
C SER A 395 -13.16 0.50 -6.74
N TYR A 396 -12.02 0.93 -7.32
CA TYR A 396 -10.75 0.23 -7.17
C TYR A 396 -10.28 0.21 -5.72
N VAL A 397 -10.31 1.35 -5.04
CA VAL A 397 -9.84 1.47 -3.65
C VAL A 397 -10.78 0.76 -2.68
N ASP A 398 -12.10 0.93 -2.81
CA ASP A 398 -13.08 0.22 -1.99
C ASP A 398 -12.92 -1.30 -2.16
N GLU A 399 -12.73 -1.78 -3.40
CA GLU A 399 -12.55 -3.21 -3.67
C GLU A 399 -11.18 -3.74 -3.24
N MET A 400 -10.11 -2.95 -3.34
CA MET A 400 -8.76 -3.31 -2.87
C MET A 400 -8.67 -3.27 -1.34
N ILE A 401 -9.33 -2.33 -0.66
CA ILE A 401 -9.47 -2.26 0.81
C ILE A 401 -10.23 -3.49 1.33
N VAL A 402 -11.34 -3.86 0.67
CA VAL A 402 -12.10 -5.06 1.05
C VAL A 402 -11.29 -6.34 0.83
N ARG A 403 -10.44 -6.37 -0.21
CA ARG A 403 -9.57 -7.52 -0.54
C ARG A 403 -8.23 -7.51 0.17
N MET A 404 -7.98 -6.53 1.04
CA MET A 404 -6.80 -6.52 1.89
C MET A 404 -6.77 -7.81 2.72
N PRO A 405 -5.61 -8.46 2.84
CA PRO A 405 -5.54 -9.79 3.39
C PRO A 405 -5.49 -9.75 4.93
N ARG A 406 -6.44 -9.02 5.55
CA ARG A 406 -6.53 -8.72 7.01
C ARG A 406 -6.65 -9.96 7.88
N GLN A 407 -7.27 -11.02 7.36
CA GLN A 407 -7.44 -12.30 8.06
C GLN A 407 -6.42 -13.36 7.63
N SER A 408 -5.58 -13.06 6.64
CA SER A 408 -4.70 -14.06 6.02
C SER A 408 -3.45 -14.32 6.84
N LEU A 409 -2.84 -13.32 7.49
CA LEU A 409 -1.57 -13.50 8.19
C LEU A 409 -1.71 -14.53 9.32
N ARG A 410 -2.74 -14.41 10.15
CA ARG A 410 -3.05 -15.40 11.20
C ARG A 410 -3.36 -16.79 10.63
N GLN A 411 -4.03 -16.87 9.49
CA GLN A 411 -4.29 -18.16 8.82
C GLN A 411 -3.01 -18.78 8.26
N THR A 412 -2.14 -17.98 7.65
CA THR A 412 -0.82 -18.40 7.13
C THR A 412 0.12 -18.79 8.26
N LEU A 413 0.09 -18.09 9.40
CA LEU A 413 0.82 -18.46 10.61
C LEU A 413 0.32 -19.77 11.21
N ASN A 414 -0.99 -19.99 11.26
CA ASN A 414 -1.56 -21.27 11.67
C ASN A 414 -1.09 -22.40 10.74
N GLN A 415 -1.09 -22.18 9.42
CA GLN A 415 -0.60 -23.17 8.44
C GLN A 415 0.90 -23.45 8.58
N LEU A 416 1.71 -22.42 8.83
CA LEU A 416 3.13 -22.57 9.11
C LEU A 416 3.36 -23.36 10.40
N ASN A 417 2.66 -23.01 11.48
CA ASN A 417 2.68 -23.73 12.74
C ASN A 417 2.25 -25.20 12.55
N ASP A 418 1.20 -25.46 11.77
CA ASP A 418 0.74 -26.84 11.50
C ASP A 418 1.81 -27.67 10.76
N THR A 419 2.52 -27.05 9.80
CA THR A 419 3.59 -27.67 9.03
C THR A 419 4.82 -27.95 9.90
N GLU A 420 5.26 -26.97 10.69
CA GLU A 420 6.45 -27.09 11.53
C GLU A 420 6.19 -27.97 12.76
N ALA A 421 4.97 -27.95 13.32
CA ALA A 421 4.56 -28.90 14.35
C ALA A 421 4.49 -30.34 13.83
N GLU A 422 4.19 -30.56 12.55
CA GLU A 422 4.30 -31.89 11.94
C GLU A 422 5.75 -32.38 11.89
N ALA A 423 6.64 -31.53 11.37
CA ALA A 423 8.05 -31.84 11.24
C ALA A 423 8.69 -32.08 12.62
N PHE A 424 8.33 -31.28 13.62
CA PHE A 424 8.76 -31.45 15.00
C PHE A 424 8.26 -32.77 15.59
N MET A 425 6.97 -33.08 15.46
CA MET A 425 6.39 -34.32 16.02
C MET A 425 6.95 -35.59 15.38
N ASP A 426 7.22 -35.58 14.06
CA ASP A 426 7.88 -36.68 13.38
C ASP A 426 9.33 -36.87 13.88
N ALA A 427 10.09 -35.78 14.02
CA ALA A 427 11.45 -35.82 14.56
C ALA A 427 11.48 -36.29 16.03
N TYR A 428 10.60 -35.73 16.87
CA TYR A 428 10.50 -36.04 18.30
C TYR A 428 10.05 -37.48 18.54
N GLY A 429 9.03 -37.95 17.81
CA GLY A 429 8.56 -39.34 17.90
C GLY A 429 9.66 -40.35 17.56
N LYS A 430 10.44 -40.09 16.50
CA LYS A 430 11.56 -40.96 16.13
C LYS A 430 12.73 -40.87 17.11
N PHE A 431 12.97 -39.71 17.72
CA PHE A 431 13.95 -39.56 18.80
C PHE A 431 13.56 -40.39 20.03
N VAL A 432 12.32 -40.25 20.50
CA VAL A 432 11.77 -41.01 21.64
C VAL A 432 11.86 -42.52 21.39
N SER A 433 11.44 -42.99 20.21
CA SER A 433 11.56 -44.41 19.84
C SER A 433 13.01 -44.88 19.88
N CYS A 434 13.95 -44.10 19.35
CA CYS A 434 15.36 -44.46 19.27
C CYS A 434 16.03 -44.55 20.65
N CYS A 435 15.71 -43.61 21.56
CA CYS A 435 16.12 -43.66 22.97
C CYS A 435 15.54 -44.90 23.67
N GLY A 436 14.23 -45.10 23.49
CA GLY A 436 13.51 -46.22 24.07
C GLY A 436 14.05 -47.58 23.66
N GLU A 437 14.32 -47.80 22.37
CA GLU A 437 14.86 -49.06 21.84
C GLU A 437 16.20 -49.43 22.50
N LEU A 438 17.09 -48.46 22.69
CA LEU A 438 18.37 -48.70 23.36
C LEU A 438 18.17 -48.94 24.86
N THR A 439 17.27 -48.21 25.51
CA THR A 439 16.91 -48.40 26.92
C THR A 439 16.35 -49.80 27.16
N VAL A 440 15.44 -50.31 26.32
CA VAL A 440 14.90 -51.68 26.41
C VAL A 440 16.01 -52.71 26.27
N LYS A 441 16.90 -52.57 25.27
CA LYS A 441 18.05 -53.47 25.09
C LYS A 441 18.99 -53.45 26.29
N LYS A 442 19.22 -52.28 26.90
CA LYS A 442 20.08 -52.13 28.08
C LYS A 442 19.43 -52.67 29.34
N MET A 443 18.13 -52.48 29.52
CA MET A 443 17.37 -53.10 30.59
C MET A 443 17.41 -54.63 30.47
N HIS A 444 17.26 -55.20 29.27
CA HIS A 444 17.43 -56.65 29.07
C HIS A 444 18.84 -57.14 29.43
N ARG A 445 19.88 -56.37 29.06
CA ARG A 445 21.26 -56.69 29.44
C ARG A 445 21.43 -56.61 30.96
N LEU A 446 20.84 -55.61 31.61
CA LEU A 446 20.86 -55.46 33.07
C LEU A 446 20.16 -56.63 33.76
N ASP A 447 18.95 -56.99 33.33
CA ASP A 447 18.20 -58.14 33.87
C ASP A 447 18.99 -59.45 33.72
N THR A 448 19.71 -59.61 32.59
CA THR A 448 20.57 -60.77 32.33
C THR A 448 21.79 -60.79 33.26
N LEU A 449 22.46 -59.65 33.44
CA LEU A 449 23.60 -59.51 34.34
C LEU A 449 23.20 -59.71 35.80
N GLU A 450 22.04 -59.18 36.22
CA GLU A 450 21.49 -59.42 37.55
C GLU A 450 21.23 -60.90 37.80
N ARG A 451 20.69 -61.62 36.81
CA ARG A 451 20.50 -63.07 36.91
C ARG A 451 21.83 -63.79 37.02
N GLN A 452 22.81 -63.45 36.19
CA GLN A 452 24.15 -64.03 36.25
C GLN A 452 24.79 -63.77 37.62
N ALA A 453 24.68 -62.55 38.15
CA ALA A 453 25.19 -62.19 39.47
C ALA A 453 24.52 -63.01 40.58
N ARG A 454 23.18 -63.18 40.56
CA ARG A 454 22.47 -64.02 41.54
C ARG A 454 22.88 -65.50 41.45
N LEU A 455 23.10 -66.03 40.25
CA LEU A 455 23.58 -67.41 40.05
C LEU A 455 25.02 -67.59 40.54
N VAL A 456 25.92 -66.66 40.22
CA VAL A 456 27.31 -66.67 40.69
C VAL A 456 27.38 -66.49 42.21
N GLU A 457 26.53 -65.63 42.79
CA GLU A 457 26.40 -65.45 44.23
C GLU A 457 25.90 -66.73 44.92
N HIS A 458 24.89 -67.40 44.35
CA HIS A 458 24.43 -68.70 44.82
C HIS A 458 25.55 -69.74 44.77
N ASN A 459 26.26 -69.84 43.65
CA ASN A 459 27.39 -70.77 43.48
C ASN A 459 28.54 -70.45 44.45
N ARG A 460 28.83 -69.17 44.69
CA ARG A 460 29.81 -68.71 45.70
C ARG A 460 29.41 -69.15 47.10
N ASN A 461 28.13 -68.97 47.47
CA ASN A 461 27.63 -69.35 48.79
C ASN A 461 27.66 -70.88 48.97
N SER A 462 27.26 -71.66 47.95
CA SER A 462 27.39 -73.12 47.96
C SER A 462 28.86 -73.58 48.02
N ALA A 463 29.76 -72.92 47.30
CA ALA A 463 31.20 -73.19 47.32
C ALA A 463 31.86 -72.88 48.68
N MET A 464 31.36 -71.84 49.38
CA MET A 464 31.78 -71.49 50.74
C MET A 464 31.36 -72.57 51.74
N GLU A 465 30.16 -73.14 51.58
CA GLU A 465 29.66 -74.25 52.41
C GLU A 465 30.40 -75.56 52.14
N SER A 466 30.89 -75.78 50.91
CA SER A 466 31.59 -77.01 50.51
C SER A 466 33.13 -76.95 50.53
N LEU A 467 33.73 -75.82 50.95
CA LEU A 467 35.18 -75.57 50.94
C LEU A 467 35.83 -75.79 49.54
N ASP A 468 35.13 -75.39 48.48
CA ASP A 468 35.61 -75.52 47.10
C ASP A 468 36.79 -74.56 46.82
N PRO A 469 37.92 -75.04 46.25
CA PRO A 469 39.08 -74.20 45.92
C PRO A 469 38.80 -73.09 44.90
N ASN A 470 37.68 -73.13 44.16
CA ASN A 470 37.31 -72.11 43.18
C ASN A 470 36.60 -70.88 43.76
N MET A 471 36.45 -70.78 45.10
CA MET A 471 35.72 -69.68 45.74
C MET A 471 36.26 -68.28 45.38
N SER A 472 37.59 -68.12 45.24
CA SER A 472 38.19 -66.85 44.83
C SER A 472 37.79 -66.42 43.43
N ASN A 473 37.57 -67.37 42.52
CA ASN A 473 37.20 -67.09 41.14
C ASN A 473 35.76 -66.56 41.06
N TYR A 474 34.83 -67.15 41.81
CA TYR A 474 33.45 -66.66 41.89
C TYR A 474 33.35 -65.26 42.52
N ARG A 475 34.27 -64.91 43.43
CA ARG A 475 34.35 -63.56 43.99
C ARG A 475 34.77 -62.54 42.93
N VAL A 476 35.83 -62.83 42.17
CA VAL A 476 36.30 -61.95 41.08
C VAL A 476 35.23 -61.81 40.00
N GLU A 477 34.60 -62.91 39.59
CA GLU A 477 33.52 -62.90 38.60
C GLU A 477 32.29 -62.10 39.06
N LEU A 478 31.93 -62.18 40.36
CA LEU A 478 30.85 -61.38 40.92
C LEU A 478 31.18 -59.87 40.98
N GLU A 479 32.43 -59.53 41.34
CA GLU A 479 32.92 -58.15 41.33
C GLU A 479 32.87 -57.57 39.89
N ASP A 480 33.31 -58.34 38.89
CA ASP A 480 33.24 -57.97 37.47
C ASP A 480 31.79 -57.80 36.96
N LEU A 481 30.87 -58.70 37.35
CA LEU A 481 29.45 -58.60 36.98
C LEU A 481 28.79 -57.36 37.60
N ILE A 482 29.10 -57.04 38.87
CA ILE A 482 28.62 -55.81 39.53
C ILE A 482 29.15 -54.56 38.80
N GLU A 483 30.41 -54.56 38.37
CA GLU A 483 30.97 -53.44 37.61
C GLU A 483 30.27 -53.27 36.24
N GLN A 484 30.03 -54.37 35.52
CA GLN A 484 29.25 -54.35 34.28
C GLN A 484 27.81 -53.86 34.50
N MET A 485 27.15 -54.27 35.59
CA MET A 485 25.82 -53.79 35.96
C MET A 485 25.81 -52.28 36.21
N LYS A 486 26.79 -51.75 36.95
CA LYS A 486 26.96 -50.30 37.16
C LYS A 486 27.16 -49.56 35.83
N GLY A 487 27.97 -50.12 34.93
CA GLY A 487 28.17 -49.57 33.58
C GLY A 487 26.88 -49.50 32.77
N VAL A 488 26.08 -50.58 32.75
CA VAL A 488 24.80 -50.62 32.02
C VAL A 488 23.75 -49.70 32.66
N SER A 489 23.65 -49.67 33.99
CA SER A 489 22.76 -48.76 34.72
C SER A 489 23.12 -47.29 34.47
N GLY A 490 24.42 -46.95 34.43
CA GLY A 490 24.87 -45.61 34.05
C GLY A 490 24.44 -45.19 32.65
N VAL A 491 24.46 -46.11 31.68
CA VAL A 491 23.98 -45.86 30.32
C VAL A 491 22.46 -45.63 30.30
N ILE A 492 21.68 -46.43 31.05
CA ILE A 492 20.23 -46.24 31.17
C ILE A 492 19.92 -44.85 31.76
N ASN A 493 20.63 -44.44 32.81
CA ASN A 493 20.44 -43.12 33.41
C ASN A 493 20.78 -41.98 32.44
N ALA A 494 21.86 -42.13 31.65
CA ALA A 494 22.22 -41.15 30.64
C ALA A 494 21.17 -41.07 29.52
N LEU A 495 20.57 -42.20 29.12
CA LEU A 495 19.50 -42.22 28.12
C LEU A 495 18.22 -41.57 28.65
N ASN A 496 17.84 -41.84 29.90
CA ASN A 496 16.70 -41.17 30.54
C ASN A 496 16.94 -39.66 30.63
N ALA A 497 18.12 -39.21 31.05
CA ALA A 497 18.45 -37.79 31.09
C ALA A 497 18.43 -37.14 29.70
N THR A 498 18.84 -37.87 28.65
CA THR A 498 18.77 -37.39 27.26
C THR A 498 17.31 -37.28 26.79
N GLN A 499 16.46 -38.23 27.18
CA GLN A 499 15.03 -38.22 26.89
C GLN A 499 14.32 -37.07 27.64
N ASP A 500 14.67 -36.83 28.91
CA ASP A 500 14.17 -35.71 29.72
C ASP A 500 14.58 -34.36 29.11
N ALA A 501 15.80 -34.25 28.57
CA ALA A 501 16.24 -33.06 27.84
C ALA A 501 15.44 -32.86 26.54
N GLY A 502 15.03 -33.94 25.87
CA GLY A 502 14.11 -33.88 24.73
C GLY A 502 12.70 -33.45 25.14
N GLU A 503 12.24 -33.89 26.31
CA GLU A 503 10.94 -33.50 26.87
C GLU A 503 10.91 -32.01 27.23
N GLN A 504 12.01 -31.45 27.74
CA GLN A 504 12.13 -30.00 27.96
C GLN A 504 12.01 -29.20 26.66
N LEU A 505 12.51 -29.74 25.54
CA LEU A 505 12.31 -29.14 24.22
C LEU A 505 10.84 -29.22 23.79
N PHE A 506 10.16 -30.35 24.03
CA PHE A 506 8.73 -30.50 23.78
C PHE A 506 7.89 -29.50 24.57
N GLN A 507 8.12 -29.37 25.88
CA GLN A 507 7.40 -28.41 26.74
C GLN A 507 7.50 -26.98 26.23
N SER A 508 8.67 -26.60 25.69
CA SER A 508 8.88 -25.27 25.14
C SER A 508 8.07 -24.96 23.87
N VAL A 509 7.50 -25.98 23.21
CA VAL A 509 6.70 -25.84 21.97
C VAL A 509 5.31 -26.47 22.09
N GLU A 510 4.94 -26.96 23.29
CA GLU A 510 3.73 -27.73 23.56
C GLU A 510 2.47 -26.97 23.14
N GLU A 511 2.41 -25.67 23.44
CA GLU A 511 1.28 -24.81 23.07
C GLU A 511 1.06 -24.77 21.54
N GLY A 512 2.15 -24.69 20.77
CA GLY A 512 2.10 -24.70 19.30
C GLY A 512 1.59 -26.03 18.74
N VAL A 513 2.06 -27.14 19.31
CA VAL A 513 1.62 -28.50 18.95
C VAL A 513 0.14 -28.68 19.30
N LEU A 514 -0.28 -28.37 20.53
CA LEU A 514 -1.67 -28.49 20.96
C LEU A 514 -2.61 -27.62 20.11
N ALA A 515 -2.17 -26.42 19.70
CA ALA A 515 -2.93 -25.56 18.82
C ALA A 515 -3.18 -26.21 17.45
N LYS A 516 -2.20 -26.92 16.86
CA LYS A 516 -2.39 -27.71 15.63
C LYS A 516 -3.46 -28.77 15.82
N TYR A 517 -3.32 -29.62 16.82
CA TYR A 517 -4.26 -30.74 17.06
C TYR A 517 -5.67 -30.24 17.38
N GLY A 518 -5.78 -29.12 18.11
CA GLY A 518 -7.05 -28.42 18.36
C GLY A 518 -7.70 -27.90 17.07
N ARG A 519 -6.93 -27.27 16.17
CA ARG A 519 -7.42 -26.80 14.85
C ARG A 519 -7.84 -27.97 13.95
N ALA A 520 -7.09 -29.07 13.97
CA ALA A 520 -7.35 -30.26 13.15
C ALA A 520 -8.49 -31.16 13.70
N GLY A 521 -8.93 -30.94 14.94
CA GLY A 521 -9.96 -31.74 15.60
C GLY A 521 -9.52 -33.18 15.93
N THR A 522 -8.22 -33.44 15.93
CA THR A 522 -7.63 -34.76 16.20
C THR A 522 -7.12 -34.83 17.65
N PRO A 523 -7.37 -35.91 18.41
CA PRO A 523 -6.86 -36.04 19.77
C PRO A 523 -5.33 -36.13 19.75
N PHE A 524 -4.69 -35.27 20.55
CA PHE A 524 -3.24 -35.30 20.74
C PHE A 524 -2.83 -36.49 21.61
N VAL A 525 -1.81 -37.24 21.17
CA VAL A 525 -1.19 -38.32 21.95
C VAL A 525 0.30 -38.04 22.05
N HIS A 526 0.81 -38.02 23.27
CA HIS A 526 2.21 -37.70 23.51
C HIS A 526 3.13 -38.86 23.09
N PRO A 527 4.24 -38.64 22.36
CA PRO A 527 5.11 -39.74 21.89
C PRO A 527 5.70 -40.60 23.00
N LEU A 528 5.98 -40.03 24.18
CA LEU A 528 6.37 -40.81 25.37
C LEU A 528 5.28 -41.76 25.86
N GLN A 529 4.00 -41.38 25.75
CA GLN A 529 2.87 -42.24 26.14
C GLN A 529 2.69 -43.36 25.12
N GLU A 530 2.75 -43.04 23.82
CA GLU A 530 2.66 -44.04 22.76
C GLU A 530 3.78 -45.08 22.85
N TYR A 531 5.02 -44.62 23.06
CA TYR A 531 6.16 -45.51 23.22
C TYR A 531 6.11 -46.29 24.54
N GLY A 532 5.66 -45.67 25.64
CA GLY A 532 5.53 -46.34 26.94
C GLY A 532 4.66 -47.61 26.86
N ILE A 533 3.56 -47.56 26.09
CA ILE A 533 2.70 -48.72 25.84
C ILE A 533 3.48 -49.81 25.08
N ARG A 534 4.16 -49.46 23.99
CA ARG A 534 4.96 -50.41 23.18
C ARG A 534 6.11 -51.03 23.97
N SER A 535 6.80 -50.25 24.79
CA SER A 535 7.92 -50.70 25.62
C SER A 535 7.49 -51.73 26.68
N VAL A 536 6.33 -51.52 27.31
CA VAL A 536 5.74 -52.47 28.27
C VAL A 536 5.39 -53.78 27.58
N GLU A 537 4.81 -53.73 26.37
CA GLU A 537 4.52 -54.94 25.58
C GLU A 537 5.79 -55.72 25.22
N GLU A 538 6.86 -55.05 24.80
CA GLU A 538 8.13 -55.69 24.44
C GLU A 538 8.84 -56.31 25.63
N ARG A 539 8.87 -55.62 26.78
CA ARG A 539 9.38 -56.18 28.04
C ARG A 539 8.55 -57.36 28.49
N GLY A 540 7.22 -57.30 28.40
CA GLY A 540 6.32 -58.41 28.68
C GLY A 540 6.69 -59.67 27.89
N ARG A 541 6.85 -59.54 26.57
CA ARG A 541 7.28 -60.65 25.70
C ARG A 541 8.65 -61.22 26.08
N PHE A 542 9.58 -60.39 26.55
CA PHE A 542 10.88 -60.86 27.01
C PHE A 542 10.79 -61.61 28.35
N VAL A 543 10.06 -61.06 29.33
CA VAL A 543 9.82 -61.71 30.62
C VAL A 543 9.18 -63.07 30.40
N ASP A 544 8.17 -63.17 29.52
CA ASP A 544 7.52 -64.44 29.17
C ASP A 544 8.50 -65.46 28.58
N ARG A 545 9.36 -65.04 27.64
CA ARG A 545 10.41 -65.91 27.08
C ARG A 545 11.42 -66.32 28.15
N SER A 546 11.79 -65.40 29.00
CA SER A 546 12.77 -65.62 30.05
C SER A 546 12.25 -66.52 31.15
N MET A 547 10.97 -66.44 31.51
CA MET A 547 10.32 -67.33 32.47
C MET A 547 10.33 -68.76 31.95
N ARG A 548 10.04 -68.98 30.66
CA ARG A 548 10.14 -70.30 30.04
C ARG A 548 11.55 -70.89 30.12
N TYR A 549 12.58 -70.06 29.91
CA TYR A 549 13.98 -70.49 30.09
C TYR A 549 14.30 -70.85 31.54
N VAL A 550 13.77 -70.11 32.52
CA VAL A 550 13.95 -70.40 33.94
C VAL A 550 13.24 -71.69 34.32
N GLU A 551 12.01 -71.91 33.85
CA GLU A 551 11.27 -73.16 34.06
C GLU A 551 12.03 -74.37 33.49
N ASP A 552 12.68 -74.22 32.33
CA ASP A 552 13.51 -75.27 31.73
C ASP A 552 14.83 -75.50 32.49
N GLU A 553 15.50 -74.45 32.98
CA GLU A 553 16.70 -74.55 33.82
C GLU A 553 16.37 -75.16 35.18
N GLU A 554 15.29 -74.74 35.84
CA GLU A 554 14.82 -75.32 37.09
C GLU A 554 14.47 -76.80 36.93
N ARG A 555 13.84 -77.20 35.81
CA ARG A 555 13.60 -78.61 35.48
C ARG A 555 14.91 -79.40 35.39
N LYS A 556 15.94 -78.87 34.72
CA LYS A 556 17.26 -79.51 34.62
C LYS A 556 18.00 -79.57 35.97
N VAL A 557 17.88 -78.53 36.80
CA VAL A 557 18.45 -78.51 38.15
C VAL A 557 17.74 -79.55 39.03
N LEU A 558 16.42 -79.67 38.94
CA LEU A 558 15.66 -80.71 39.63
C LEU A 558 16.09 -82.12 39.20
N GLU A 559 16.29 -82.34 37.90
CA GLU A 559 16.83 -83.59 37.36
C GLU A 559 18.23 -83.89 37.90
N LYS A 560 19.14 -82.91 37.91
CA LYS A 560 20.49 -83.06 38.50
C LYS A 560 20.43 -83.36 40.00
N LYS A 561 19.55 -82.69 40.75
CA LYS A 561 19.34 -82.93 42.18
C LYS A 561 18.80 -84.34 42.43
N ASN A 562 17.87 -84.81 41.60
CA ASN A 562 17.35 -86.17 41.65
C ASN A 562 18.43 -87.22 41.34
N VAL A 563 19.33 -86.95 40.39
CA VAL A 563 20.49 -87.81 40.09
C VAL A 563 21.48 -87.82 41.25
N LEU A 564 21.81 -86.67 41.82
CA LEU A 564 22.69 -86.57 42.99
C LEU A 564 22.10 -87.27 44.23
N ASN A 565 20.78 -87.17 44.45
CA ASN A 565 20.11 -87.90 45.54
C ASN A 565 20.15 -89.41 45.31
N ARG A 566 19.98 -89.89 44.06
CA ARG A 566 20.15 -91.32 43.74
C ARG A 566 21.60 -91.78 43.94
N MET A 567 22.58 -90.96 43.58
CA MET A 567 24.00 -91.26 43.82
C MET A 567 24.32 -91.24 45.32
N ARG A 568 23.78 -90.31 46.10
CA ARG A 568 23.91 -90.33 47.57
C ARG A 568 23.28 -91.57 48.18
N GLN A 569 22.07 -91.96 47.76
CA GLN A 569 21.46 -93.21 48.21
C GLN A 569 22.30 -94.44 47.83
N ALA A 570 22.88 -94.48 46.63
CA ALA A 570 23.77 -95.56 46.22
C ALA A 570 25.07 -95.60 47.04
N VAL A 571 25.63 -94.45 47.41
CA VAL A 571 26.80 -94.36 48.30
C VAL A 571 26.43 -94.73 49.74
N GLU A 572 25.29 -94.31 50.27
CA GLU A 572 24.78 -94.72 51.58
C GLU A 572 24.49 -96.24 51.61
N GLU A 573 24.00 -96.82 50.51
CA GLU A 573 23.81 -98.26 50.36
C GLU A 573 25.15 -99.02 50.26
N GLU A 574 26.18 -98.46 49.59
CA GLU A 574 27.54 -99.00 49.58
C GLU A 574 28.24 -98.87 50.95
N GLU A 575 28.05 -97.76 51.67
CA GLU A 575 28.54 -97.55 53.04
C GLU A 575 27.85 -98.52 54.01
N ALA A 576 26.55 -98.73 53.87
CA ALA A 576 25.82 -99.74 54.66
C ALA A 576 26.23 -101.19 54.29
N ALA A 577 26.54 -101.46 53.02
CA ALA A 577 27.04 -102.77 52.57
C ALA A 577 28.49 -103.03 53.04
N THR A 578 29.33 -102.00 53.10
CA THR A 578 30.70 -102.09 53.61
C THR A 578 30.74 -102.16 55.14
N GLU A 579 29.86 -101.46 55.87
CA GLU A 579 29.65 -101.65 57.32
C GLU A 579 29.13 -103.07 57.64
N SER A 580 28.26 -103.63 56.80
CA SER A 580 27.78 -105.02 56.93
C SER A 580 28.87 -106.06 56.62
N ALA A 581 29.77 -105.78 55.66
CA ALA A 581 30.93 -106.62 55.36
C ALA A 581 31.99 -106.60 56.48
N LEU A 582 32.17 -105.44 57.15
CA LEU A 582 33.03 -105.31 58.33
C LEU A 582 32.46 -106.01 59.59
N ARG A 583 31.17 -106.37 59.59
CA ARG A 583 30.49 -107.09 60.68
C ARG A 583 30.38 -108.61 60.50
N LYS A 584 30.98 -109.21 59.45
CA LYS A 584 31.09 -110.68 59.33
C LYS A 584 32.40 -111.19 59.97
N PRO A 585 32.37 -111.93 61.09
CA PRO A 585 33.54 -112.67 61.55
C PRO A 585 33.74 -113.94 60.70
N SER A 586 34.98 -114.19 60.28
CA SER A 586 35.39 -115.45 59.66
C SER A 586 35.25 -116.60 60.64
N ALA A 587 34.47 -117.63 60.27
CA ALA A 587 34.38 -118.87 61.03
C ALA A 587 35.45 -119.87 60.56
N ALA A 588 36.15 -120.44 61.56
CA ALA A 588 36.93 -121.69 61.62
C ALA A 588 38.31 -121.71 60.90
N ALA A 589 39.38 -122.28 61.48
CA ALA A 589 39.44 -123.49 62.32
C ALA A 589 40.69 -123.60 63.23
N GLU A 590 40.66 -124.64 64.08
CA GLU A 590 41.59 -125.18 65.12
C GLU A 590 41.03 -124.93 66.55
N TYR A 591 40.42 -125.89 67.27
CA TYR A 591 40.31 -127.35 67.22
C TYR A 591 38.92 -127.81 67.67
#